data_AF-A0A7S0MBY0-F1
#
_entry.id   AF-A0A7S0MBY0-F1
#
_cell.length_a   1.000
_cell.length_b   1.000
_cell.length_c   1.000
_cell.angle_alpha   90.00
_cell.angle_beta   90.00
_cell.angle_gamma   90.00
#
_symmetry.space_group_name_H-M   'P 1'
#
loop_
_entity.id
_entity.type
_entity.pdbx_description
1 polymer ?
#
loop_
_entity_poly.entity_id
_entity_poly.type
_entity_poly.pdbx_seq_one_letter_code
_entity_poly.pdbx_strand_id
1 'polypeptide(L)'
;MKRMISTSLPWILKTLSLWASIGCARGESVTTRFFLVRSAERIDFAEKDWSSSAHNPYDPYLSRLGSAQAAQLGHHLNPRRITRVYSSPFLRALQTAQGAAESLDQIFSIAPEPGLCEFLYGGGVP
;
A
#
# COMPACT_ATOMS: atom_id res chain seq x y z
N MET A 1 43.04 -27.75 60.98
CA MET A 1 42.64 -28.99 61.72
C MET A 1 41.39 -29.58 61.06
N LYS A 2 40.90 -30.77 61.49
CA LYS A 2 39.79 -31.51 60.84
C LYS A 2 38.61 -31.73 61.81
N ARG A 3 37.37 -31.57 61.31
CA ARG A 3 36.08 -32.03 61.90
C ARG A 3 35.67 -31.33 63.24
N MET A 4 34.42 -31.40 63.75
CA MET A 4 33.23 -32.17 63.33
C MET A 4 31.85 -31.52 63.67
N ILE A 5 30.92 -31.54 62.71
CA ILE A 5 29.44 -31.73 62.76
C ILE A 5 28.63 -31.35 64.01
N SER A 6 27.65 -30.44 63.84
CA SER A 6 26.19 -30.57 64.16
C SER A 6 25.46 -29.31 63.63
N THR A 7 24.17 -29.25 63.25
CA THR A 7 22.96 -30.05 63.57
C THR A 7 22.00 -30.27 62.36
N SER A 8 21.14 -31.30 62.49
CA SER A 8 19.76 -31.48 61.92
C SER A 8 19.31 -30.81 60.60
N LEU A 9 18.99 -31.66 59.61
CA LEU A 9 17.87 -31.51 58.65
C LEU A 9 16.52 -31.87 59.35
N PRO A 10 15.33 -31.66 58.74
CA PRO A 10 15.00 -31.16 57.39
C PRO A 10 14.31 -29.76 57.50
N TRP A 11 13.26 -29.28 56.80
CA TRP A 11 12.25 -29.83 55.88
C TRP A 11 11.50 -28.72 55.12
N ILE A 12 11.12 -28.97 53.84
CA ILE A 12 10.16 -28.20 53.00
C ILE A 12 10.59 -26.74 52.66
N LEU A 13 10.37 -26.12 51.50
CA LEU A 13 9.43 -26.34 50.37
C LEU A 13 10.14 -26.30 48.99
N LYS A 14 9.38 -26.58 47.93
CA LYS A 14 9.79 -26.47 46.52
C LYS A 14 9.92 -25.00 46.08
N THR A 15 10.95 -24.69 45.28
CA THR A 15 10.83 -23.70 44.19
C THR A 15 11.70 -24.09 43.00
N LEU A 16 11.20 -25.04 42.21
CA LEU A 16 11.62 -25.14 40.82
C LEU A 16 11.03 -23.91 40.10
N SER A 17 11.82 -22.86 39.95
CA SER A 17 11.46 -21.70 39.12
C SER A 17 12.47 -21.61 37.98
N LEU A 18 12.35 -22.56 37.06
CA LEU A 18 13.02 -22.48 35.77
C LEU A 18 12.38 -21.30 35.02
N TRP A 19 12.99 -20.12 35.11
CA TRP A 19 12.60 -18.96 34.30
C TRP A 19 13.00 -19.21 32.84
N ALA A 20 12.22 -20.06 32.18
CA ALA A 20 12.11 -20.12 30.74
C ALA A 20 11.45 -18.82 30.27
N SER A 21 12.23 -17.74 30.29
CA SER A 21 11.91 -16.46 29.65
C SER A 21 11.89 -16.65 28.14
N ILE A 22 10.88 -17.37 27.65
CA ILE A 22 10.39 -17.24 26.28
C ILE A 22 9.92 -15.80 26.18
N GLY A 23 10.83 -14.93 25.73
CA GLY A 23 10.60 -13.51 25.60
C GLY A 23 9.59 -13.24 24.50
N CYS A 24 8.31 -13.39 24.81
CA CYS A 24 7.18 -12.94 23.99
C CYS A 24 7.09 -11.40 24.06
N ALA A 25 8.18 -10.76 23.61
CA ALA A 25 8.55 -9.40 23.90
C ALA A 25 8.47 -8.52 22.65
N ARG A 26 7.29 -8.55 22.01
CA ARG A 26 6.62 -7.37 21.42
C ARG A 26 5.28 -7.72 20.79
N GLY A 27 4.20 -7.21 21.39
CA GLY A 27 2.90 -7.04 20.74
C GLY A 27 2.87 -5.80 19.86
N GLU A 28 3.79 -5.68 18.89
CA GLU A 28 3.82 -4.56 17.94
C GLU A 28 2.77 -4.77 16.84
N SER A 29 1.69 -3.99 16.87
CA SER A 29 0.67 -3.99 15.83
C SER A 29 1.18 -3.27 14.58
N VAL A 30 1.40 -4.02 13.49
CA VAL A 30 1.88 -3.47 12.21
C VAL A 30 0.71 -2.89 11.42
N THR A 31 0.42 -1.61 11.65
CA THR A 31 -0.65 -0.88 10.95
C THR A 31 -0.25 -0.50 9.52
N THR A 32 -0.62 -1.33 8.55
CA THR A 32 -0.58 -0.96 7.13
C THR A 32 -1.76 -0.05 6.78
N ARG A 33 -1.50 1.08 6.10
CA ARG A 33 -2.54 2.00 5.60
C ARG A 33 -2.60 1.95 4.07
N PHE A 34 -3.79 1.73 3.53
CA PHE A 34 -4.06 1.74 2.09
C PHE A 34 -4.77 3.05 1.72
N PHE A 35 -4.36 3.66 0.60
CA PHE A 35 -5.03 4.80 0.00
C PHE A 35 -5.64 4.34 -1.32
N LEU A 36 -6.97 4.22 -1.36
CA LEU A 36 -7.70 3.87 -2.58
C LEU A 36 -8.07 5.17 -3.32
N VAL A 37 -7.71 5.25 -4.60
CA VAL A 37 -7.90 6.45 -5.42
C VAL A 37 -8.46 6.07 -6.78
N ARG A 38 -9.49 6.79 -7.22
CA ARG A 38 -10.01 6.71 -8.59
C ARG A 38 -9.05 7.42 -9.55
N SER A 39 -8.99 7.01 -10.81
CA SER A 39 -8.32 7.80 -11.85
C SER A 39 -8.90 9.22 -11.91
N ALA A 40 -8.06 10.20 -12.22
CA ALA A 40 -8.47 11.57 -12.47
C ALA A 40 -9.35 11.70 -13.75
N GLU A 41 -9.78 12.92 -14.08
CA GLU A 41 -10.64 13.18 -15.25
C GLU A 41 -10.03 12.65 -16.55
N ARG A 42 -10.81 11.86 -17.29
CA ARG A 42 -10.45 11.30 -18.60
C ARG A 42 -10.76 12.29 -19.72
N ILE A 43 -10.01 12.21 -20.82
CA ILE A 43 -10.20 13.06 -21.99
C ILE A 43 -11.60 12.92 -22.62
N ASP A 44 -12.20 11.71 -22.65
CA ASP A 44 -13.54 11.47 -23.21
C ASP A 44 -14.68 12.10 -22.39
N PHE A 45 -14.43 12.49 -21.14
CA PHE A 45 -15.37 13.27 -20.33
C PHE A 45 -15.27 14.78 -20.60
N ALA A 46 -14.11 15.27 -21.02
CA ALA A 46 -13.87 16.67 -21.38
C ALA A 46 -14.21 16.96 -22.86
N GLU A 47 -13.88 16.03 -23.75
CA GLU A 47 -13.99 16.14 -25.21
C GLU A 47 -14.78 14.94 -25.75
N LYS A 48 -16.10 15.10 -25.89
CA LYS A 48 -17.03 13.99 -26.24
C LYS A 48 -16.68 13.28 -27.55
N ASP A 49 -16.20 14.03 -28.53
CA ASP A 49 -15.89 13.54 -29.87
C ASP A 49 -14.45 13.00 -30.00
N TRP A 50 -13.65 13.03 -28.92
CA TRP A 50 -12.25 12.59 -28.90
C TRP A 50 -12.05 11.20 -29.49
N SER A 51 -12.92 10.26 -29.15
CA SER A 51 -12.86 8.86 -29.61
C SER A 51 -13.00 8.69 -31.13
N SER A 52 -13.51 9.69 -31.85
CA SER A 52 -13.62 9.66 -33.32
C SER A 52 -12.28 9.83 -34.05
N SER A 53 -11.27 10.40 -33.38
CA SER A 53 -9.93 10.64 -33.94
C SER A 53 -8.79 10.01 -33.12
N ALA A 54 -9.10 9.43 -31.96
CA ALA A 54 -8.15 8.73 -31.11
C ALA A 54 -7.58 7.46 -31.76
N HIS A 55 -6.26 7.26 -31.69
CA HIS A 55 -5.60 6.04 -32.15
C HIS A 55 -6.01 4.78 -31.34
N ASN A 56 -6.34 4.96 -30.05
CA ASN A 56 -6.94 3.93 -29.21
C ASN A 56 -8.14 4.53 -28.45
N PRO A 57 -9.37 4.43 -28.97
CA PRO A 57 -10.54 5.01 -28.33
C PRO A 57 -11.00 4.25 -27.07
N TYR A 58 -10.46 3.05 -26.80
CA TYR A 58 -10.90 2.18 -25.72
C TYR A 58 -10.16 2.41 -24.39
N ASP A 59 -8.99 3.06 -24.40
CA ASP A 59 -8.27 3.44 -23.18
C ASP A 59 -7.90 4.94 -23.17
N PRO A 60 -8.84 5.82 -22.83
CA PRO A 60 -8.61 7.27 -22.80
C PRO A 60 -7.57 7.67 -21.77
N TYR A 61 -6.72 8.63 -22.17
CA TYR A 61 -5.77 9.31 -21.30
C TYR A 61 -6.46 10.39 -20.42
N LEU A 62 -5.72 11.02 -19.52
CA LEU A 62 -6.23 12.10 -18.66
C LEU A 62 -6.43 13.42 -19.43
N SER A 63 -7.51 14.14 -19.13
CA SER A 63 -7.67 15.51 -19.61
C SER A 63 -6.59 16.42 -19.01
N ARG A 64 -6.44 17.64 -19.54
CA ARG A 64 -5.54 18.65 -18.93
C ARG A 64 -5.89 18.94 -17.47
N LEU A 65 -7.17 18.86 -17.11
CA LEU A 65 -7.64 18.98 -15.72
C LEU A 65 -7.32 17.70 -14.92
N GLY A 66 -7.46 16.52 -15.53
CA GLY A 66 -7.06 15.25 -14.94
C GLY A 66 -5.57 15.21 -14.54
N SER A 67 -4.67 15.71 -15.40
CA SER A 67 -3.24 15.82 -15.06
C SER A 67 -2.98 16.75 -13.87
N ALA A 68 -3.71 17.88 -13.77
CA ALA A 68 -3.62 18.79 -12.63
C ALA A 68 -4.16 18.15 -11.33
N GLN A 69 -5.25 17.38 -11.42
CA GLN A 69 -5.80 16.60 -10.30
C GLN A 69 -4.79 15.53 -9.81
N ALA A 70 -4.05 14.88 -10.72
CA ALA A 70 -3.02 13.90 -10.37
C ALA A 70 -1.85 14.54 -9.59
N ALA A 71 -1.37 15.71 -10.01
CA ALA A 71 -0.34 16.44 -9.26
C ALA A 71 -0.83 16.89 -7.87
N GLN A 72 -2.05 17.43 -7.78
CA GLN A 72 -2.69 17.80 -6.51
C GLN A 72 -2.86 16.59 -5.56
N LEU A 73 -3.18 15.41 -6.10
CA LEU A 73 -3.22 14.16 -5.34
C LEU A 73 -1.84 13.81 -4.77
N GLY A 74 -0.76 13.93 -5.56
CA GLY A 74 0.60 13.71 -5.08
C GLY A 74 0.99 14.63 -3.94
N HIS A 75 0.80 15.94 -4.10
CA HIS A 75 1.06 16.92 -3.03
C HIS A 75 0.22 16.65 -1.77
N HIS A 76 -1.04 16.22 -1.92
CA HIS A 76 -1.88 15.79 -0.79
C HIS A 76 -1.34 14.52 -0.11
N LEU A 77 -0.85 13.54 -0.89
CA LEU A 77 -0.32 12.29 -0.38
C LEU A 77 1.08 12.40 0.25
N ASN A 78 1.90 13.37 -0.15
CA ASN A 78 3.28 13.55 0.29
C ASN A 78 3.51 13.40 1.82
N PRO A 79 2.84 14.17 2.71
CA PRO A 79 3.03 14.04 4.16
C PRO A 79 2.58 12.70 4.76
N ARG A 80 1.89 11.82 4.01
CA ARG A 80 1.47 10.50 4.50
C ARG A 80 2.56 9.42 4.41
N ARG A 81 3.72 9.73 3.78
CA ARG A 81 4.87 8.83 3.58
C ARG A 81 4.48 7.55 2.83
N ILE A 82 4.13 7.71 1.55
CA ILE A 82 3.81 6.59 0.66
C ILE A 82 5.06 5.70 0.48
N THR A 83 4.89 4.38 0.47
CA THR A 83 5.99 3.41 0.38
C THR A 83 5.93 2.51 -0.85
N ARG A 84 4.76 2.39 -1.48
CA ARG A 84 4.51 1.62 -2.71
C ARG A 84 3.39 2.29 -3.50
N VAL A 85 3.44 2.22 -4.82
CA VAL A 85 2.36 2.67 -5.71
C VAL A 85 1.97 1.50 -6.61
N TYR A 86 0.71 1.09 -6.51
CA TYR A 86 0.09 0.11 -7.40
C TYR A 86 -0.97 0.83 -8.22
N SER A 87 -1.18 0.42 -9.48
CA SER A 87 -2.22 1.00 -10.32
C SER A 87 -2.87 -0.04 -11.23
N SER A 88 -4.08 0.27 -11.68
CA SER A 88 -4.74 -0.44 -12.78
C SER A 88 -3.90 -0.28 -14.06
N PRO A 89 -3.82 -1.28 -14.94
CA PRO A 89 -3.01 -1.20 -16.16
C PRO A 89 -3.54 -0.20 -17.21
N PHE A 90 -4.74 0.36 -17.03
CA PHE A 90 -5.31 1.38 -17.91
C PHE A 90 -4.53 2.71 -17.88
N LEU A 91 -4.38 3.34 -19.04
CA LEU A 91 -3.60 4.56 -19.27
C LEU A 91 -3.99 5.71 -18.33
N ARG A 92 -5.28 5.98 -18.16
CA ARG A 92 -5.81 6.95 -17.18
C ARG A 92 -5.34 6.69 -15.74
N ALA A 93 -5.23 5.43 -15.33
CA ALA A 93 -4.84 5.05 -13.97
C ALA A 93 -3.32 5.09 -13.80
N LEU A 94 -2.56 4.66 -14.80
CA LEU A 94 -1.10 4.81 -14.85
C LEU A 94 -0.70 6.29 -14.81
N GLN A 95 -1.33 7.14 -15.63
CA GLN A 95 -1.09 8.59 -15.64
C GLN A 95 -1.50 9.27 -14.32
N THR A 96 -2.59 8.83 -13.68
CA THR A 96 -2.97 9.36 -12.35
C THR A 96 -1.91 8.99 -11.31
N ALA A 97 -1.42 7.76 -11.32
CA ALA A 97 -0.36 7.30 -10.44
C ALA A 97 0.98 8.00 -10.73
N GLN A 98 1.29 8.29 -12.00
CA GLN A 98 2.50 8.99 -12.43
C GLN A 98 2.50 10.46 -12.00
N GLY A 99 1.48 11.25 -12.37
CA GLY A 99 1.42 12.66 -11.97
C GLY A 99 1.38 12.86 -10.45
N ALA A 100 0.82 11.90 -9.72
CA ALA A 100 0.92 11.85 -8.27
C ALA A 100 2.34 11.51 -7.80
N ALA A 101 3.00 10.50 -8.36
CA ALA A 101 4.36 10.10 -7.99
C ALA A 101 5.43 11.16 -8.31
N GLU A 102 5.29 11.88 -9.42
CA GLU A 102 6.12 13.04 -9.81
C GLU A 102 5.99 14.22 -8.82
N SER A 103 4.93 14.23 -8.02
CA SER A 103 4.57 15.28 -7.06
C SER A 103 4.83 14.88 -5.59
N LEU A 104 5.61 13.81 -5.36
CA LEU A 104 6.09 13.30 -4.06
C LEU A 104 7.60 13.52 -3.93
N ASP A 105 8.11 13.70 -2.70
CA ASP A 105 9.54 14.00 -2.44
C ASP A 105 10.51 12.80 -2.67
N GLN A 106 10.06 11.73 -3.31
CA GLN A 106 10.82 10.50 -3.52
C GLN A 106 10.39 9.77 -4.81
N ILE A 107 11.35 9.15 -5.50
CA ILE A 107 11.10 8.40 -6.73
C ILE A 107 10.40 7.07 -6.40
N PHE A 108 9.35 6.74 -7.15
CA PHE A 108 8.64 5.46 -7.08
C PHE A 108 8.72 4.70 -8.40
N SER A 109 8.79 3.37 -8.32
CA SER A 109 8.30 2.50 -9.39
C SER A 109 6.81 2.29 -9.19
N ILE A 110 6.02 2.51 -10.24
CA ILE A 110 4.59 2.18 -10.29
C ILE A 110 4.49 0.71 -10.70
N ALA A 111 3.77 -0.10 -9.93
CA ALA A 111 3.45 -1.48 -10.29
C ALA A 111 2.06 -1.55 -10.95
N PRO A 112 1.97 -1.84 -12.26
CA PRO A 112 0.69 -2.18 -12.89
C PRO A 112 0.24 -3.54 -12.36
N GLU A 113 -0.98 -3.61 -11.83
CA GLU A 113 -1.56 -4.81 -11.25
C GLU A 113 -2.89 -5.12 -11.95
N PRO A 114 -2.96 -6.15 -12.82
CA PRO A 114 -4.20 -6.56 -13.49
C PRO A 114 -5.36 -6.90 -12.53
N GLY A 115 -5.06 -7.30 -11.29
CA GLY A 115 -6.06 -7.46 -10.23
C GLY A 115 -6.76 -6.15 -9.80
N LEU A 116 -6.26 -4.99 -10.25
CA LEU A 116 -6.87 -3.66 -10.04
C LEU A 116 -7.59 -3.14 -11.30
N CYS A 117 -7.89 -3.99 -12.29
CA CYS A 117 -8.80 -3.65 -13.38
C CYS A 117 -10.22 -3.31 -12.88
N GLU A 118 -10.93 -2.47 -13.63
CA GLU A 118 -12.38 -2.34 -13.49
C GLU A 118 -13.08 -3.61 -13.98
N PHE A 119 -14.35 -3.80 -13.64
CA PHE A 119 -15.08 -5.01 -14.03
C PHE A 119 -15.26 -5.07 -15.55
N LEU A 120 -14.52 -5.98 -16.19
CA LEU A 120 -14.64 -6.28 -17.61
C LEU A 120 -15.93 -7.07 -17.84
N TYR A 121 -17.02 -6.35 -18.17
CA TYR A 121 -18.24 -6.98 -18.65
C TYR A 121 -17.93 -7.77 -19.92
N GLY A 122 -18.15 -9.09 -19.88
CA GLY A 122 -18.06 -10.00 -21.02
C GLY A 122 -19.20 -9.80 -22.02
N GLY A 123 -19.40 -8.56 -22.47
CA GLY A 123 -20.36 -8.21 -23.51
C GLY A 123 -19.89 -8.73 -24.85
N GLY A 124 -20.54 -9.76 -25.36
CA GLY A 124 -20.52 -10.02 -26.79
C GLY A 124 -21.01 -8.78 -27.55
N VAL A 125 -20.37 -8.48 -28.68
CA VAL A 125 -20.79 -7.39 -29.56
C VAL A 125 -22.23 -7.68 -30.05
N PRO A 126 -23.15 -6.70 -30.05
CA PRO A 126 -24.43 -6.83 -30.73
C PRO A 126 -24.26 -6.88 -32.26
#